data_AF-A0AAD9A2I0-F1
#
_entry.id   AF-A0AAD9A2I0-F1
#
_cell.length_a   1.000
_cell.length_b   1.000
_cell.length_c   1.000
_cell.angle_alpha   90.00
_cell.angle_beta   90.00
_cell.angle_gamma   90.00
#
_symmetry.space_group_name_H-M   'P 1'
#
loop_
_entity.id
_entity.type
_entity.pdbx_description
1 polymer ?
#
loop_
_entity_poly.entity_id
_entity_poly.type
_entity_poly.pdbx_seq_one_letter_code
_entity_poly.pdbx_strand_id
1 'polypeptide(L)'
;MAIAGVARLAVASPFTDALAAAPACAVTCTITALPQSPCTIENTTCLCTNPIFNGLVGECVQKGCTIKEALTVQNLTWSACGFPSTDKRHTARYAIGCLIILPVIFMAIRLASWAFSLTPWGAEDTTVSLALILFIPFPTLVLIIDLALIKASILYLYLRVFHVSSIRAILWGTQVFNLLLCTLFVLVSIFQCQPIQHYWNGWDGEHAGKCLSLQDIVLTHVAINVGLDVWMLILPLTQIYKLKMPLRRKISVMTMFSIGIFLTIVSIIRIKSLLDFAKTPNITGEYSFSEAVLHWDNNLGSPKLSYLGV
;
A
#
# COMPACT_ATOMS: atom_id res chain seq x y z
N MET A 1 -39.26 18.04 -19.79
CA MET A 1 -40.39 17.14 -20.07
C MET A 1 -39.85 15.73 -20.32
N ALA A 2 -39.40 15.04 -19.25
CA ALA A 2 -38.89 13.66 -19.31
C ALA A 2 -38.88 12.99 -17.92
N ILE A 3 -39.93 13.20 -17.11
CA ILE A 3 -40.09 12.56 -15.80
C ILE A 3 -41.55 12.13 -15.56
N ALA A 4 -42.20 11.60 -16.59
CA ALA A 4 -43.57 11.09 -16.47
C ALA A 4 -43.69 9.82 -17.32
N GLY A 5 -43.41 8.67 -16.72
CA GLY A 5 -43.48 7.40 -17.47
C GLY A 5 -43.07 6.12 -16.75
N VAL A 6 -42.81 6.13 -15.44
CA VAL A 6 -42.50 4.87 -14.71
C VAL A 6 -43.41 4.79 -13.49
N ALA A 7 -44.68 4.47 -13.73
CA ALA A 7 -45.62 4.15 -12.67
C ALA A 7 -46.55 3.04 -13.15
N ARG A 8 -46.07 1.78 -13.17
CA ARG A 8 -46.84 0.55 -12.86
C ARG A 8 -45.88 -0.57 -12.44
N LEU A 9 -46.02 -1.00 -11.18
CA LEU A 9 -45.48 -2.22 -10.55
C LEU A 9 -43.96 -2.37 -10.47
N ALA A 10 -43.26 -1.42 -9.84
CA ALA A 10 -41.93 -1.72 -9.32
C ALA A 10 -42.11 -2.53 -8.02
N VAL A 11 -41.69 -3.79 -8.02
CA VAL A 11 -41.34 -4.48 -6.78
C VAL A 11 -40.21 -3.65 -6.17
N ALA A 12 -40.44 -3.00 -5.03
CA ALA A 12 -39.41 -2.23 -4.34
C ALA A 12 -38.27 -3.17 -3.97
N SER A 13 -37.16 -3.09 -4.70
CA SER A 13 -35.96 -3.81 -4.36
C SER A 13 -35.15 -2.94 -3.39
N PRO A 14 -34.46 -3.52 -2.41
CA PRO A 14 -33.65 -2.73 -1.47
C PRO A 14 -32.60 -1.86 -2.18
N PHE A 15 -32.22 -2.22 -3.41
CA PHE A 15 -31.32 -1.41 -4.24
C PHE A 15 -32.02 -0.21 -4.88
N THR A 16 -33.29 -0.32 -5.31
CA THR A 16 -34.03 0.82 -5.85
C THR A 16 -34.29 1.89 -4.79
N ASP A 17 -34.50 1.48 -3.54
CA ASP A 17 -34.66 2.40 -2.41
C ASP A 17 -33.33 3.10 -2.06
N ALA A 18 -32.23 2.37 -2.09
CA ALA A 18 -30.89 2.93 -1.90
C ALA A 18 -30.51 3.91 -3.02
N LEU A 19 -30.91 3.63 -4.27
CA LEU A 19 -30.67 4.52 -5.40
C LEU A 19 -31.51 5.81 -5.32
N ALA A 20 -32.72 5.74 -4.78
CA ALA A 20 -33.57 6.91 -4.54
C ALA A 20 -33.01 7.84 -3.45
N ALA A 21 -32.30 7.28 -2.47
CA ALA A 21 -31.62 8.04 -1.42
C ALA A 21 -30.20 8.50 -1.81
N ALA A 22 -29.69 8.08 -2.98
CA ALA A 22 -28.34 8.37 -3.41
C ALA A 22 -28.20 9.79 -4.01
N PRO A 23 -27.01 10.43 -3.88
CA PRO A 23 -26.71 11.70 -4.52
C PRO A 23 -26.77 11.60 -6.05
N ALA A 24 -27.13 12.71 -6.72
CA ALA A 24 -27.37 12.76 -8.16
C ALA A 24 -26.17 12.28 -9.02
N CYS A 25 -24.95 12.53 -8.54
CA CYS A 25 -23.74 12.04 -9.18
C CYS A 25 -23.72 10.50 -9.29
N ALA A 26 -24.02 9.82 -8.17
CA ALA A 26 -23.99 8.37 -8.12
C ALA A 26 -25.08 7.75 -8.98
N VAL A 27 -26.29 8.34 -8.98
CA VAL A 27 -27.41 7.91 -9.83
C VAL A 27 -27.01 7.94 -11.31
N THR A 28 -26.31 9.00 -11.74
CA THR A 28 -25.82 9.13 -13.12
C THR A 28 -24.82 8.02 -13.47
N CYS A 29 -23.89 7.73 -12.55
CA CYS A 29 -22.93 6.62 -12.71
C CYS A 29 -23.62 5.25 -12.80
N THR A 30 -24.65 5.01 -11.98
CA THR A 30 -25.37 3.73 -11.96
C THR A 30 -26.14 3.51 -13.27
N ILE A 31 -26.83 4.54 -13.77
CA ILE A 31 -27.62 4.47 -15.01
C ILE A 31 -26.71 4.27 -16.23
N THR A 32 -25.52 4.88 -16.22
CA THR A 32 -24.55 4.75 -17.32
C THR A 32 -23.91 3.36 -17.36
N ALA A 33 -23.67 2.74 -16.20
CA ALA A 33 -23.08 1.41 -16.10
C ALA A 33 -24.09 0.27 -16.37
N LEU A 34 -25.37 0.49 -16.08
CA LEU A 34 -26.41 -0.52 -16.21
C LEU A 34 -26.48 -1.23 -17.58
N PRO A 35 -26.54 -0.51 -18.73
CA PRO A 35 -26.63 -1.13 -20.05
C PRO A 35 -25.35 -1.87 -20.47
N GLN A 36 -24.23 -1.66 -19.78
CA GLN A 36 -22.97 -2.36 -20.02
C GLN A 36 -22.84 -3.67 -19.24
N SER A 37 -23.80 -3.94 -18.34
CA SER A 37 -23.82 -5.13 -17.50
C SER A 37 -25.00 -6.04 -17.86
N PRO A 38 -24.91 -7.35 -17.59
CA PRO A 38 -26.04 -8.28 -17.79
C PRO A 38 -27.11 -8.18 -16.69
N CYS A 39 -26.98 -7.26 -15.73
CA CYS A 39 -27.88 -7.15 -14.59
C CYS A 39 -29.05 -6.20 -14.85
N THR A 40 -30.22 -6.52 -14.29
CA THR A 40 -31.40 -5.63 -14.25
C THR A 40 -31.51 -4.90 -12.91
N ILE A 41 -32.16 -3.74 -12.88
CA ILE A 41 -32.38 -2.95 -11.64
C ILE A 41 -33.15 -3.71 -10.53
N GLU A 42 -33.88 -4.75 -10.91
CA GLU A 42 -34.69 -5.56 -9.99
C GLU A 42 -33.85 -6.66 -9.31
N ASN A 43 -32.77 -7.11 -9.95
CA ASN A 43 -31.94 -8.20 -9.46
C ASN A 43 -30.80 -7.67 -8.58
N THR A 44 -31.11 -7.44 -7.30
CA THR A 44 -30.15 -6.92 -6.31
C THR A 44 -28.94 -7.83 -6.15
N THR A 45 -29.12 -9.15 -6.14
CA THR A 45 -28.01 -10.11 -6.02
C THR A 45 -27.04 -9.99 -7.19
N CYS A 46 -27.53 -9.85 -8.43
CA CYS A 46 -26.69 -9.64 -9.61
C CYS A 46 -25.89 -8.35 -9.47
N LEU A 47 -26.54 -7.23 -9.13
CA LEU A 47 -25.89 -5.93 -8.98
C LEU A 47 -24.79 -5.96 -7.91
N CYS A 48 -25.07 -6.60 -6.75
CA CYS A 48 -24.12 -6.67 -5.65
C CYS A 48 -22.92 -7.60 -5.92
N THR A 49 -23.08 -8.63 -6.75
CA THR A 49 -22.05 -9.65 -6.98
C THR A 49 -21.32 -9.50 -8.31
N ASN A 50 -21.86 -8.73 -9.26
CA ASN A 50 -21.30 -8.62 -10.60
C ASN A 50 -20.07 -7.68 -10.61
N PRO A 51 -18.88 -8.17 -10.98
CA PRO A 51 -17.65 -7.38 -10.94
C PRO A 51 -17.59 -6.29 -12.01
N ILE A 52 -18.25 -6.49 -13.17
CA ILE A 52 -18.26 -5.51 -14.26
C ILE A 52 -19.06 -4.28 -13.82
N PHE A 53 -20.25 -4.51 -13.27
CA PHE A 53 -21.09 -3.43 -12.76
C PHE A 53 -20.41 -2.67 -11.61
N ASN A 54 -19.90 -3.39 -10.61
CA ASN A 54 -19.22 -2.80 -9.46
C ASN A 54 -17.97 -2.01 -9.86
N GLY A 55 -17.20 -2.50 -10.84
CA GLY A 55 -16.03 -1.80 -11.36
C GLY A 55 -16.39 -0.48 -12.06
N LEU A 56 -17.37 -0.50 -12.97
CA LEU A 56 -17.80 0.68 -13.73
C LEU A 56 -18.43 1.75 -12.84
N VAL A 57 -19.31 1.35 -11.91
CA VAL A 57 -19.93 2.28 -10.96
C VAL A 57 -18.88 2.82 -10.00
N GLY A 58 -17.98 1.97 -9.49
CA GLY A 58 -16.90 2.36 -8.60
C GLY A 58 -15.96 3.39 -9.22
N GLU A 59 -15.49 3.14 -10.44
CA GLU A 59 -14.60 4.06 -11.17
C GLU A 59 -15.28 5.40 -11.45
N CYS A 60 -16.56 5.38 -11.85
CA CYS A 60 -17.33 6.59 -12.11
C CYS A 60 -17.57 7.40 -10.83
N VAL A 61 -17.96 6.75 -9.73
CA VAL A 61 -18.20 7.44 -8.44
C VAL A 61 -16.92 8.03 -7.89
N GLN A 62 -15.79 7.32 -8.00
CA GLN A 62 -14.49 7.83 -7.56
C GLN A 62 -14.00 9.03 -8.36
N LYS A 63 -14.31 9.10 -9.66
CA LYS A 63 -13.90 10.21 -10.53
C LYS A 63 -14.91 11.35 -10.58
N GLY A 64 -16.19 11.06 -10.34
CA GLY A 64 -17.30 11.97 -10.57
C GLY A 64 -17.93 12.57 -9.31
N CYS A 65 -17.83 11.91 -8.15
CA CYS A 65 -18.52 12.32 -6.92
C CYS A 65 -17.54 12.80 -5.85
N THR A 66 -18.04 13.58 -4.89
CA THR A 66 -17.23 13.99 -3.73
C THR A 66 -16.96 12.80 -2.79
N ILE A 67 -15.92 12.89 -1.97
CA ILE A 67 -15.57 11.83 -1.00
C ILE A 67 -16.76 11.57 -0.04
N LYS A 68 -17.47 12.62 0.39
CA LYS A 68 -18.63 12.48 1.27
C LYS A 68 -19.76 11.71 0.58
N GLU A 69 -20.08 12.07 -0.66
CA GLU A 69 -21.09 11.38 -1.45
C GLU A 69 -20.71 9.93 -1.75
N ALA A 70 -19.45 9.68 -2.09
CA ALA A 70 -18.94 8.32 -2.31
C ALA A 70 -19.10 7.44 -1.07
N LEU A 71 -18.78 7.97 0.12
CA LEU A 71 -18.97 7.28 1.39
C LEU A 71 -20.47 7.05 1.70
N THR A 72 -21.33 8.02 1.42
CA THR A 72 -22.79 7.86 1.58
C THR A 72 -23.32 6.76 0.67
N VAL A 73 -22.92 6.75 -0.60
CA VAL A 73 -23.31 5.74 -1.59
C VAL A 73 -22.80 4.37 -1.17
N GLN A 74 -21.56 4.28 -0.68
CA GLN A 74 -21.01 3.04 -0.17
C GLN A 74 -21.83 2.50 1.01
N ASN A 75 -22.20 3.35 1.97
CA ASN A 75 -23.02 2.94 3.11
C ASN A 75 -24.43 2.47 2.67
N LEU A 76 -25.07 3.20 1.76
CA LEU A 76 -26.39 2.86 1.22
C LEU A 76 -26.35 1.52 0.46
N THR A 77 -25.40 1.35 -0.46
CA THR A 77 -25.23 0.10 -1.22
C THR A 77 -24.88 -1.08 -0.32
N TRP A 78 -24.06 -0.88 0.71
CA TRP A 78 -23.75 -1.89 1.71
C TRP A 78 -24.98 -2.40 2.45
N SER A 79 -25.83 -1.46 2.88
CA SER A 79 -27.10 -1.80 3.54
C SER A 79 -28.06 -2.52 2.60
N ALA A 80 -28.12 -2.11 1.33
CA ALA A 80 -28.98 -2.73 0.31
C ALA A 80 -28.53 -4.15 -0.08
N CYS A 81 -27.22 -4.40 -0.10
CA CYS A 81 -26.63 -5.70 -0.43
C CYS A 81 -26.52 -6.64 0.78
N GLY A 82 -26.81 -6.16 1.99
CA GLY A 82 -26.70 -6.95 3.22
C GLY A 82 -25.27 -7.40 3.55
N PHE A 83 -24.25 -6.64 3.10
CA PHE A 83 -22.87 -6.99 3.42
C PHE A 83 -22.60 -6.79 4.92
N PRO A 84 -22.01 -7.79 5.61
CA PRO A 84 -21.66 -7.63 7.02
C PRO A 84 -20.54 -6.60 7.16
N SER A 85 -20.79 -5.54 7.92
CA SER A 85 -19.76 -4.57 8.26
C SER A 85 -18.76 -5.20 9.22
N THR A 86 -17.67 -5.72 8.68
CA THR A 86 -16.61 -6.33 9.48
C THR A 86 -15.74 -5.20 10.04
N ASP A 87 -16.03 -4.75 11.26
CA ASP A 87 -15.30 -3.66 11.91
C ASP A 87 -13.95 -4.18 12.45
N LYS A 88 -12.90 -4.08 11.63
CA LYS A 88 -11.52 -4.40 12.00
C LYS A 88 -10.74 -3.20 12.55
N ARG A 89 -11.40 -2.05 12.77
CA ARG A 89 -10.74 -0.81 13.19
C ARG A 89 -9.98 -0.97 14.51
N HIS A 90 -10.48 -1.81 15.41
CA HIS A 90 -9.83 -2.09 16.69
C HIS A 90 -8.51 -2.83 16.50
N THR A 91 -8.48 -3.91 15.73
CA THR A 91 -7.27 -4.70 15.46
C THR A 91 -6.19 -3.84 14.82
N ALA A 92 -6.54 -3.07 13.79
CA ALA A 92 -5.62 -2.14 13.13
C ALA A 92 -5.08 -1.07 14.10
N ARG A 93 -5.95 -0.45 14.90
CA ARG A 93 -5.56 0.59 15.86
C ARG A 93 -4.62 0.05 16.93
N TYR A 94 -4.88 -1.15 17.47
CA TYR A 94 -3.98 -1.78 18.44
C TYR A 94 -2.66 -2.21 17.82
N ALA A 95 -2.67 -2.80 16.62
CA ALA A 95 -1.45 -3.21 15.93
C ALA A 95 -0.52 -2.01 15.63
N ILE A 96 -1.08 -0.95 15.04
CA ILE A 96 -0.34 0.29 14.74
C ILE A 96 0.11 0.96 16.06
N GLY A 97 -0.77 0.99 17.06
CA GLY A 97 -0.45 1.52 18.38
C GLY A 97 0.75 0.82 19.01
N CYS A 98 0.76 -0.52 19.06
CA CYS A 98 1.86 -1.30 19.62
C CYS A 98 3.18 -1.05 18.87
N LEU A 99 3.16 -0.99 17.54
CA LEU A 99 4.36 -0.75 16.73
C LEU A 99 4.99 0.62 16.96
N ILE A 100 4.19 1.65 17.30
CA ILE A 100 4.68 2.99 17.59
C ILE A 100 5.07 3.14 19.07
N ILE A 101 4.27 2.57 19.98
CA ILE A 101 4.49 2.68 21.42
C ILE A 101 5.80 2.01 21.84
N LEU A 102 6.11 0.84 21.27
CA LEU A 102 7.35 0.12 21.59
C LEU A 102 8.62 0.98 21.38
N PRO A 103 8.92 1.51 20.18
CA PRO A 103 10.12 2.32 19.96
C PRO A 103 10.09 3.64 20.76
N VAL A 104 8.91 4.21 21.03
CA VAL A 104 8.79 5.40 21.90
C VAL A 104 9.20 5.07 23.34
N ILE A 105 8.79 3.91 23.88
CA ILE A 105 9.19 3.46 25.21
C ILE A 105 10.71 3.22 25.25
N PHE A 106 11.27 2.52 24.26
CA PHE A 106 12.72 2.29 24.20
C PHE A 106 13.51 3.60 24.15
N MET A 107 13.05 4.57 23.36
CA MET A 107 13.66 5.89 23.29
C MET A 107 13.52 6.66 24.61
N ALA A 108 12.36 6.58 25.27
CA ALA A 108 12.14 7.21 26.58
C ALA A 108 13.08 6.63 27.66
N ILE A 109 13.30 5.32 27.65
CA ILE A 109 14.26 4.65 28.54
C ILE A 109 15.69 5.15 28.26
N ARG A 110 16.08 5.30 26.98
CA ARG A 110 17.40 5.83 26.60
C ARG A 110 17.59 7.30 26.97
N LEU A 111 16.56 8.13 26.80
CA LEU A 111 16.55 9.51 27.26
C LEU A 111 16.70 9.60 28.78
N ALA A 112 15.98 8.75 29.52
CA ALA A 112 16.12 8.68 30.97
C ALA A 112 17.52 8.23 31.39
N SER A 113 18.08 7.18 30.77
CA SER A 113 19.43 6.70 31.10
C SER A 113 20.50 7.75 30.84
N TRP A 114 20.35 8.53 29.77
CA TRP A 114 21.20 9.70 29.51
C TRP A 114 20.99 10.81 30.54
N ALA A 115 19.75 11.15 30.90
CA ALA A 115 19.45 12.19 31.89
C ALA A 115 20.04 11.87 33.27
N PHE A 116 20.06 10.59 33.65
CA PHE A 116 20.72 10.11 34.87
C PHE A 116 22.24 9.90 34.69
N SER A 117 22.82 10.29 33.55
CA SER A 117 24.24 10.16 33.21
C SER A 117 24.78 8.72 33.28
N LEU A 118 23.91 7.71 33.06
CA LEU A 118 24.28 6.29 33.05
C LEU A 118 24.96 5.88 31.74
N THR A 119 24.66 6.57 30.64
CA THR A 119 25.16 6.27 29.29
C THR A 119 25.45 7.54 28.52
N PRO A 120 26.58 7.64 27.79
CA PRO A 120 26.87 8.76 26.91
C PRO A 120 25.93 8.75 25.70
N TRP A 121 25.64 9.94 25.15
CA TRP A 121 24.79 10.10 23.97
C TRP A 121 25.55 9.76 22.69
N GLY A 122 25.04 8.81 21.90
CA GLY A 122 25.64 8.41 20.63
C GLY A 122 25.06 9.16 19.42
N ALA A 123 25.82 9.17 18.32
CA ALA A 123 25.29 9.61 17.02
C ALA A 123 24.13 8.72 16.54
N GLU A 124 24.13 7.44 16.94
CA GLU A 124 23.03 6.52 16.69
C GLU A 124 21.73 6.97 17.38
N ASP A 125 21.81 7.43 18.64
CA ASP A 125 20.65 7.93 19.40
C ASP A 125 20.05 9.20 18.76
N THR A 126 20.89 10.10 18.22
CA THR A 126 20.40 11.27 17.47
C THR A 126 19.64 10.88 16.20
N THR A 127 20.12 9.86 15.49
CA THR A 127 19.54 9.43 14.22
C THR A 127 18.17 8.81 14.44
N VAL A 128 18.05 7.95 15.45
CA VAL A 128 16.77 7.31 15.81
C VAL A 128 15.77 8.34 16.34
N SER A 129 16.24 9.31 17.14
CA SER A 129 15.37 10.38 17.66
C SER A 129 14.78 11.23 16.52
N LEU A 130 15.61 11.61 15.55
CA LEU A 130 15.16 12.37 14.38
C LEU A 130 14.17 11.57 13.53
N ALA A 131 14.43 10.27 13.30
CA ALA A 131 13.52 9.40 12.55
C ALA A 131 12.14 9.31 13.21
N LEU A 132 12.07 9.15 14.54
CA LEU A 132 10.80 9.09 15.27
C LEU A 132 10.00 10.41 15.17
N ILE A 133 10.69 11.55 15.30
CA ILE A 133 10.04 12.87 15.21
C ILE A 133 9.45 13.10 13.81
N LEU A 134 10.16 12.68 12.76
CA LEU A 134 9.72 12.85 11.37
C LEU A 134 8.66 11.82 10.95
N PHE A 135 8.65 10.64 11.57
CA PHE A 135 7.70 9.57 11.24
C PHE A 135 6.25 9.92 11.61
N ILE A 136 6.04 10.67 12.70
CA ILE A 136 4.70 11.06 13.17
C ILE A 136 3.95 11.91 12.12
N PRO A 137 4.50 13.01 11.59
CA PRO A 137 3.81 13.84 10.60
C PRO A 137 3.85 13.27 9.18
N PHE A 138 4.91 12.55 8.79
CA PHE A 138 5.13 12.15 7.39
C PHE A 138 5.62 10.69 7.25
N PRO A 139 4.79 9.69 7.62
CA PRO A 139 5.19 8.28 7.64
C PRO A 139 5.60 7.75 6.26
N THR A 140 4.92 8.19 5.20
CA THR A 140 5.21 7.74 3.83
C THR A 140 6.57 8.23 3.32
N LEU A 141 6.94 9.48 3.62
CA LEU A 141 8.22 10.04 3.20
C LEU A 141 9.39 9.36 3.92
N VAL A 142 9.24 9.16 5.23
CA VAL A 142 10.24 8.47 6.05
C VAL A 142 10.45 7.04 5.54
N LEU A 143 9.37 6.31 5.23
CA LEU A 143 9.46 4.96 4.69
C LEU A 143 10.23 4.89 3.36
N ILE A 144 10.00 5.84 2.44
CA ILE A 144 10.71 5.87 1.14
C ILE A 144 12.22 6.07 1.37
N ILE A 145 12.58 7.01 2.25
CA ILE A 145 13.98 7.33 2.56
C ILE A 145 14.65 6.16 3.28
N ASP A 146 14.00 5.55 4.26
CA ASP A 146 14.52 4.42 5.02
C ASP A 146 14.82 3.22 4.13
N LEU A 147 13.91 2.87 3.21
CA LEU A 147 14.14 1.79 2.25
C LEU A 147 15.35 2.08 1.37
N ALA A 148 15.50 3.31 0.88
CA ALA A 148 16.66 3.68 0.07
C ALA A 148 17.98 3.62 0.87
N LEU A 149 17.97 4.02 2.14
CA LEU A 149 19.14 3.97 3.03
C LEU A 149 19.54 2.54 3.39
N ILE A 150 18.57 1.65 3.67
CA ILE A 150 18.84 0.23 3.91
C ILE A 150 19.57 -0.37 2.71
N LYS A 151 19.07 -0.11 1.49
CA LYS A 151 19.70 -0.60 0.25
C LYS A 151 21.09 -0.03 0.04
N ALA A 152 21.26 1.26 0.30
CA ALA A 152 22.56 1.91 0.25
C ALA A 152 23.55 1.24 1.22
N SER A 153 23.14 0.92 2.45
CA SER A 153 24.00 0.25 3.43
C SER A 153 24.50 -1.12 2.94
N ILE A 154 23.62 -1.92 2.33
CA ILE A 154 23.95 -3.23 1.75
C ILE A 154 24.92 -3.07 0.58
N LEU A 155 24.70 -2.06 -0.25
CA LEU A 155 25.54 -1.82 -1.43
C LEU A 155 26.94 -1.34 -1.05
N TYR A 156 27.06 -0.49 -0.01
CA TYR A 156 28.36 -0.12 0.56
C TYR A 156 29.07 -1.31 1.19
N LEU A 157 28.34 -2.20 1.87
CA LEU A 157 28.89 -3.46 2.34
C LEU A 157 29.44 -4.31 1.17
N TYR A 158 28.73 -4.40 0.04
CA TYR A 158 29.21 -5.11 -1.15
C TYR A 158 30.43 -4.45 -1.79
N LEU A 159 30.48 -3.12 -1.84
CA LEU A 159 31.66 -2.37 -2.29
C LEU A 159 32.89 -2.64 -1.40
N ARG A 160 32.68 -2.88 -0.09
CA ARG A 160 33.75 -3.24 0.85
C ARG A 160 34.21 -4.69 0.67
N VAL A 161 33.31 -5.60 0.33
CA VAL A 161 33.62 -7.03 0.18
C VAL A 161 34.30 -7.30 -1.17
N PHE A 162 33.78 -6.77 -2.27
CA PHE A 162 34.28 -7.05 -3.62
C PHE A 162 35.18 -5.93 -4.14
N HIS A 163 36.45 -6.28 -4.40
CA HIS A 163 37.45 -5.31 -4.87
C HIS A 163 37.61 -5.27 -6.40
N VAL A 164 36.78 -5.99 -7.16
CA VAL A 164 36.85 -6.06 -8.64
C VAL A 164 36.28 -4.78 -9.28
N SER A 165 37.06 -4.11 -10.13
CA SER A 165 36.72 -2.81 -10.73
C SER A 165 35.41 -2.81 -11.54
N SER A 166 35.18 -3.81 -12.39
CA SER A 166 33.94 -3.91 -13.19
C SER A 166 32.69 -4.03 -12.31
N ILE A 167 32.77 -4.80 -11.22
CA ILE A 167 31.66 -4.97 -10.28
C ILE A 167 31.45 -3.71 -9.45
N ARG A 168 32.53 -3.02 -9.05
CA ARG A 168 32.43 -1.74 -8.36
C ARG A 168 31.73 -0.69 -9.22
N ALA A 169 31.97 -0.66 -10.54
CA ALA A 169 31.24 0.23 -11.44
C ALA A 169 29.73 -0.06 -11.44
N ILE A 170 29.34 -1.34 -11.49
CA ILE A 170 27.91 -1.75 -11.42
C ILE A 170 27.29 -1.40 -10.07
N LEU A 171 28.02 -1.60 -8.97
CA LEU A 171 27.56 -1.26 -7.61
C LEU A 171 27.38 0.26 -7.46
N TRP A 172 28.33 1.08 -7.91
CA TRP A 172 28.16 2.54 -7.91
C TRP A 172 27.01 2.98 -8.81
N GLY A 173 26.84 2.37 -9.99
CA GLY A 173 25.69 2.62 -10.86
C GLY A 173 24.36 2.30 -10.18
N THR A 174 24.29 1.17 -9.47
CA THR A 174 23.10 0.78 -8.69
C THR A 174 22.85 1.75 -7.53
N GLN A 175 23.90 2.28 -6.90
CA GLN A 175 23.77 3.27 -5.82
C GLN A 175 23.15 4.57 -6.33
N VAL A 176 23.67 5.07 -7.46
CA VAL A 176 23.15 6.29 -8.10
C VAL A 176 21.69 6.07 -8.50
N PHE A 177 21.37 4.92 -9.10
CA PHE A 177 20.01 4.59 -9.49
C PHE A 177 19.05 4.53 -8.28
N ASN A 178 19.45 3.92 -7.17
CA ASN A 178 18.67 3.89 -5.93
C ASN A 178 18.39 5.30 -5.37
N LEU A 179 19.40 6.18 -5.37
CA LEU A 179 19.24 7.57 -4.92
C LEU A 179 18.33 8.39 -5.85
N LEU A 180 18.44 8.18 -7.17
CA LEU A 180 17.57 8.82 -8.15
C LEU A 180 16.12 8.39 -7.97
N LEU A 181 15.86 7.10 -7.76
CA LEU A 181 14.51 6.60 -7.48
C LEU A 181 13.95 7.19 -6.18
N CYS A 182 14.75 7.21 -5.10
CA CYS A 182 14.33 7.83 -3.84
C CYS A 182 13.93 9.30 -4.06
N THR A 183 14.79 10.07 -4.73
CA THR A 183 14.54 11.49 -5.02
C THR A 183 13.26 11.66 -5.86
N LEU A 184 13.07 10.83 -6.88
CA LEU A 184 11.89 10.88 -7.75
C LEU A 184 10.60 10.60 -6.97
N PHE A 185 10.57 9.55 -6.14
CA PHE A 185 9.38 9.20 -5.37
C PHE A 185 9.09 10.23 -4.26
N VAL A 186 10.11 10.82 -3.64
CA VAL A 186 9.93 11.93 -2.70
C VAL A 186 9.27 13.13 -3.40
N LEU A 187 9.75 13.50 -4.60
CA LEU A 187 9.15 14.58 -5.37
C LEU A 187 7.71 14.27 -5.79
N VAL A 188 7.43 13.05 -6.24
CA VAL A 188 6.06 12.62 -6.57
C VAL A 188 5.15 12.68 -5.35
N SER A 189 5.61 12.25 -4.17
CA SER A 189 4.82 12.32 -2.93
C SER A 189 4.52 13.75 -2.49
N ILE A 190 5.44 14.69 -2.71
CA ILE A 190 5.23 16.11 -2.39
C ILE A 190 4.29 16.77 -3.42
N PHE A 191 4.49 16.49 -4.71
CA PHE A 191 3.78 17.11 -5.82
C PHE A 191 2.66 16.22 -6.40
N GLN A 192 2.07 15.36 -5.58
CA GLN A 192 1.05 14.40 -6.03
C GLN A 192 -0.25 15.05 -6.52
N CYS A 193 -0.50 16.32 -6.18
CA CYS A 193 -1.67 17.08 -6.58
C CYS A 193 -1.30 18.36 -7.35
N GLN A 194 -2.09 18.67 -8.37
CA GLN A 194 -1.99 19.90 -9.17
C GLN A 194 -3.32 20.67 -9.02
N PRO A 195 -3.33 21.85 -8.36
CA PRO A 195 -2.25 22.48 -7.58
C PRO A 195 -2.00 21.78 -6.22
N ILE A 196 -0.84 22.00 -5.61
CA ILE A 196 -0.45 21.37 -4.33
C ILE A 196 -1.42 21.69 -3.18
N GLN A 197 -2.06 22.87 -3.23
CA GLN A 197 -3.06 23.30 -2.26
C GLN A 197 -4.32 22.41 -2.26
N HIS A 198 -4.61 21.75 -3.39
CA HIS A 198 -5.75 20.85 -3.51
C HIS A 198 -5.59 19.60 -2.62
N TYR A 199 -4.37 19.22 -2.24
CA TYR A 199 -4.16 18.14 -1.27
C TYR A 199 -4.79 18.44 0.09
N TRP A 200 -4.73 19.69 0.54
CA TRP A 200 -5.24 20.12 1.84
C TRP A 200 -6.69 20.59 1.77
N ASN A 201 -7.07 21.26 0.68
CA ASN A 201 -8.37 21.91 0.54
C ASN A 201 -9.38 21.11 -0.29
N GLY A 202 -8.96 20.06 -1.00
CA GLY A 202 -9.84 19.30 -1.91
C GLY A 202 -10.90 18.43 -1.24
N TRP A 203 -10.95 18.39 0.09
CA TRP A 203 -11.92 17.59 0.85
C TRP A 203 -13.36 18.14 0.77
N ASP A 204 -13.53 19.42 0.48
CA ASP A 204 -14.82 20.09 0.34
C ASP A 204 -15.46 19.90 -1.04
N GLY A 205 -14.66 19.52 -2.06
CA GLY A 205 -15.09 19.37 -3.44
C GLY A 205 -15.36 20.68 -4.18
N GLU A 206 -15.11 21.84 -3.55
CA GLU A 206 -15.32 23.16 -4.16
C GLU A 206 -14.10 23.62 -4.96
N HIS A 207 -12.91 23.11 -4.60
CA HIS A 207 -11.66 23.46 -5.24
C HIS A 207 -11.37 22.54 -6.43
N ALA A 208 -11.24 23.09 -7.64
CA ALA A 208 -10.84 22.31 -8.81
C ALA A 208 -9.36 21.90 -8.71
N GLY A 209 -9.09 20.60 -8.83
CA GLY A 209 -7.74 20.05 -8.85
C GLY A 209 -7.75 18.57 -9.22
N LYS A 210 -6.59 18.05 -9.62
CA LYS A 210 -6.40 16.61 -9.88
C LYS A 210 -5.21 16.11 -9.07
N CYS A 211 -5.41 14.98 -8.42
CA CYS A 211 -4.35 14.25 -7.71
C CYS A 211 -4.08 12.91 -8.40
N LEU A 212 -2.83 12.47 -8.32
CA LEU A 212 -2.46 11.10 -8.62
C LEU A 212 -3.13 10.15 -7.61
N SER A 213 -3.51 8.97 -8.07
CA SER A 213 -4.06 7.97 -7.16
C SER A 213 -2.95 7.47 -6.23
N LEU A 214 -3.22 7.47 -4.92
CA LEU A 214 -2.27 6.98 -3.91
C LEU A 214 -1.86 5.53 -4.20
N GLN A 215 -2.83 4.75 -4.69
CA GLN A 215 -2.68 3.34 -5.00
C GLN A 215 -1.68 3.09 -6.12
N ASP A 216 -1.74 3.84 -7.22
CA ASP A 216 -0.81 3.69 -8.34
C ASP A 216 0.60 4.09 -7.93
N ILE A 217 0.74 5.17 -7.14
CA ILE A 217 2.02 5.62 -6.61
C ILE A 217 2.64 4.53 -5.73
N VAL A 218 1.87 4.00 -4.78
CA VAL A 218 2.34 2.98 -3.84
C VAL A 218 2.68 1.67 -4.56
N LEU A 219 1.83 1.22 -5.48
CA LEU A 219 2.05 -0.01 -6.23
C LEU A 219 3.33 0.08 -7.07
N THR A 220 3.52 1.18 -7.78
CA THR A 220 4.71 1.43 -8.61
C THR A 220 5.96 1.46 -7.75
N HIS A 221 5.92 2.19 -6.63
CA HIS A 221 7.04 2.27 -5.69
C HIS A 221 7.43 0.89 -5.14
N VAL A 222 6.45 0.09 -4.72
CA VAL A 222 6.70 -1.24 -4.15
C VAL A 222 7.22 -2.20 -5.23
N ALA A 223 6.66 -2.18 -6.44
CA ALA A 223 7.10 -3.03 -7.55
C ALA A 223 8.57 -2.78 -7.92
N ILE A 224 8.96 -1.50 -8.06
CA ILE A 224 10.36 -1.13 -8.38
C ILE A 224 11.30 -1.55 -7.24
N ASN A 225 10.88 -1.37 -5.98
CA ASN A 225 11.69 -1.77 -4.84
C ASN A 225 11.93 -3.28 -4.79
N VAL A 226 10.92 -4.10 -5.08
CA VAL A 226 11.11 -5.56 -5.18
C VAL A 226 12.05 -5.92 -6.32
N GLY A 227 11.95 -5.27 -7.47
CA GLY A 227 12.88 -5.45 -8.57
C GLY A 227 14.33 -5.17 -8.18
N LEU A 228 14.56 -4.10 -7.40
CA LEU A 228 15.87 -3.80 -6.84
C LEU A 228 16.37 -4.87 -5.86
N ASP A 229 15.49 -5.43 -5.03
CA ASP A 229 15.88 -6.48 -4.07
C ASP A 229 16.33 -7.76 -4.79
N VAL A 230 15.62 -8.14 -5.85
CA VAL A 230 16.02 -9.26 -6.73
C VAL A 230 17.34 -8.96 -7.42
N TRP A 231 17.54 -7.74 -7.94
CA TRP A 231 18.80 -7.33 -8.57
C TRP A 231 19.99 -7.39 -7.60
N MET A 232 19.83 -6.85 -6.39
CA MET A 232 20.86 -6.86 -5.35
C MET A 232 21.22 -8.28 -4.90
N LEU A 233 20.29 -9.23 -5.01
CA LEU A 233 20.53 -10.65 -4.76
C LEU A 233 21.33 -11.28 -5.91
N ILE A 234 20.95 -11.02 -7.16
CA ILE A 234 21.65 -11.59 -8.33
C ILE A 234 23.13 -11.19 -8.36
N LEU A 235 23.46 -9.92 -8.06
CA LEU A 235 24.82 -9.38 -8.13
C LEU A 235 25.88 -10.27 -7.42
N PRO A 236 25.78 -10.56 -6.12
CA PRO A 236 26.74 -11.43 -5.43
C PRO A 236 26.77 -12.88 -5.94
N LEU A 237 25.67 -13.46 -6.45
CA LEU A 237 25.67 -14.85 -6.98
C LEU A 237 26.58 -15.00 -8.19
N THR A 238 26.56 -14.00 -9.07
CA THR A 238 27.40 -14.03 -10.27
C THR A 238 28.89 -14.17 -9.94
N GLN A 239 29.31 -13.64 -8.79
CA GLN A 239 30.70 -13.67 -8.32
C GLN A 239 31.02 -14.96 -7.57
N ILE A 240 30.11 -15.42 -6.71
CA ILE A 240 30.30 -16.63 -5.91
C ILE A 240 30.43 -17.87 -6.80
N TYR A 241 29.65 -17.96 -7.87
CA TYR A 241 29.71 -19.11 -8.79
C TYR A 241 31.07 -19.26 -9.46
N LYS A 242 31.79 -18.15 -9.69
CA LYS A 242 33.08 -18.14 -10.40
C LYS A 242 34.29 -18.33 -9.47
N LEU A 243 34.12 -18.45 -8.15
CA LEU A 243 35.23 -18.31 -7.20
C LEU A 243 35.37 -19.49 -6.23
N LYS A 244 36.52 -20.19 -6.29
CA LYS A 244 36.88 -21.32 -5.41
C LYS A 244 37.33 -20.81 -4.02
N MET A 245 36.38 -20.49 -3.15
CA MET A 245 36.65 -19.95 -1.80
C MET A 245 36.64 -21.02 -0.70
N PRO A 246 37.47 -20.88 0.37
CA PRO A 246 37.45 -21.77 1.54
C PRO A 246 36.17 -21.60 2.37
N LEU A 247 35.73 -22.70 2.99
CA LEU A 247 34.38 -22.87 3.56
C LEU A 247 33.97 -21.78 4.56
N ARG A 248 34.88 -21.27 5.40
CA ARG A 248 34.58 -20.22 6.39
C ARG A 248 34.06 -18.92 5.77
N ARG A 249 34.66 -18.47 4.66
CA ARG A 249 34.21 -17.25 3.95
C ARG A 249 32.93 -17.54 3.16
N LYS A 250 32.81 -18.75 2.63
CA LYS A 250 31.60 -19.21 1.94
C LYS A 250 30.38 -19.18 2.87
N ILE A 251 30.52 -19.62 4.12
CA ILE A 251 29.42 -19.61 5.11
C ILE A 251 28.96 -18.18 5.42
N SER A 252 29.87 -17.24 5.69
CA SER A 252 29.49 -15.84 5.96
C SER A 252 28.77 -15.18 4.78
N VAL A 253 29.13 -15.55 3.56
CA VAL A 253 28.45 -15.05 2.36
C VAL A 253 27.10 -15.74 2.19
N MET A 254 26.99 -17.04 2.47
CA MET A 254 25.72 -17.77 2.41
C MET A 254 24.71 -17.24 3.43
N THR A 255 25.13 -16.86 4.65
CA THR A 255 24.21 -16.29 5.66
C THR A 255 23.67 -14.92 5.25
N MET A 256 24.52 -14.05 4.71
CA MET A 256 24.06 -12.77 4.13
C MET A 256 23.06 -12.99 3.00
N PHE A 257 23.29 -14.02 2.19
CA PHE A 257 22.45 -14.38 1.07
C PHE A 257 21.07 -14.89 1.49
N SER A 258 21.01 -15.71 2.55
CA SER A 258 19.75 -16.21 3.10
C SER A 258 18.84 -15.10 3.61
N ILE A 259 19.40 -14.07 4.25
CA ILE A 259 18.64 -12.90 4.70
C ILE A 259 18.06 -12.16 3.49
N GLY A 260 18.86 -11.97 2.43
CA GLY A 260 18.39 -11.35 1.18
C GLY A 260 17.22 -12.12 0.53
N ILE A 261 17.35 -13.44 0.39
CA ILE A 261 16.26 -14.30 -0.15
C ILE A 261 15.00 -14.15 0.69
N PHE A 262 15.12 -14.23 2.02
CA PHE A 262 13.97 -14.09 2.91
C PHE A 262 13.26 -12.74 2.75
N LEU A 263 14.01 -11.64 2.72
CA LEU A 263 13.47 -10.29 2.53
C LEU A 263 12.80 -10.12 1.16
N THR A 264 13.31 -10.75 0.09
CA THR A 264 12.64 -10.72 -1.23
C THR A 264 11.30 -11.44 -1.21
N ILE A 265 11.18 -12.58 -0.53
CA ILE A 265 9.91 -13.33 -0.40
C ILE A 265 8.87 -12.47 0.33
N VAL A 266 9.25 -11.88 1.46
CA VAL A 266 8.38 -10.98 2.23
C VAL A 266 7.90 -9.80 1.37
N SER A 267 8.78 -9.26 0.53
CA SER A 267 8.45 -8.12 -0.33
C SER A 267 7.54 -8.50 -1.52
N ILE A 268 7.64 -9.72 -2.05
CA ILE A 268 6.70 -10.24 -3.06
C ILE A 268 5.30 -10.43 -2.45
N ILE A 269 5.23 -11.00 -1.24
CA ILE A 269 3.96 -11.16 -0.51
C ILE A 269 3.29 -9.80 -0.32
N ARG A 270 4.06 -8.76 0.02
CA ARG A 270 3.57 -7.38 0.15
C ARG A 270 2.87 -6.86 -1.11
N ILE A 271 3.41 -7.12 -2.31
CA ILE A 271 2.76 -6.70 -3.57
C ILE A 271 1.41 -7.40 -3.73
N LYS A 272 1.35 -8.71 -3.46
CA LYS A 272 0.09 -9.46 -3.56
C LYS A 272 -0.97 -8.87 -2.62
N SER A 273 -0.60 -8.59 -1.37
CA SER A 273 -1.51 -7.94 -0.41
C SER A 273 -2.01 -6.58 -0.89
N LEU A 274 -1.15 -5.77 -1.52
CA LEU A 274 -1.55 -4.47 -2.10
C LEU A 274 -2.47 -4.63 -3.32
N LEU A 275 -2.28 -5.65 -4.14
CA LEU A 275 -3.14 -5.97 -5.28
C LEU A 275 -4.47 -6.60 -4.87
N ASP A 276 -4.51 -7.30 -3.75
CA ASP A 276 -5.76 -7.82 -3.19
C ASP A 276 -6.56 -6.67 -2.55
N PHE A 277 -5.90 -5.75 -1.83
CA PHE A 277 -6.49 -4.50 -1.35
C PHE A 277 -7.04 -3.64 -2.50
N ALA A 278 -6.34 -3.61 -3.64
CA ALA A 278 -6.76 -2.87 -4.82
C ALA A 278 -8.12 -3.28 -5.38
N LYS A 279 -8.52 -4.54 -5.16
CA LYS A 279 -9.70 -5.14 -5.75
C LYS A 279 -10.89 -5.12 -4.79
N THR A 280 -10.68 -4.89 -3.49
CA THR A 280 -11.76 -4.90 -2.51
C THR A 280 -12.45 -3.52 -2.49
N PRO A 281 -13.79 -3.47 -2.57
CA PRO A 281 -14.56 -2.22 -2.50
C PRO A 281 -14.59 -1.60 -1.09
N ASN A 282 -13.68 -2.00 -0.19
CA ASN A 282 -13.63 -1.62 1.22
C ASN A 282 -12.35 -0.88 1.57
N ILE A 283 -12.42 0.45 1.49
CA ILE A 283 -11.30 1.36 1.79
C ILE A 283 -10.98 1.41 3.31
N THR A 284 -11.87 0.91 4.18
CA THR A 284 -11.76 1.04 5.65
C THR A 284 -11.29 -0.21 6.41
N GLY A 285 -11.02 -1.33 5.73
CA GLY A 285 -10.91 -2.65 6.39
C GLY A 285 -9.51 -3.20 6.71
N GLU A 286 -8.44 -2.76 6.05
CA GLU A 286 -7.17 -3.51 6.06
C GLU A 286 -5.94 -2.62 6.23
N TYR A 287 -5.78 -2.06 7.43
CA TYR A 287 -4.50 -1.47 7.82
C TYR A 287 -3.68 -2.54 8.54
N SER A 288 -2.58 -2.97 7.93
CA SER A 288 -1.29 -3.30 8.56
C SER A 288 -0.60 -4.50 7.92
N PHE A 289 0.69 -4.33 7.61
CA PHE A 289 1.68 -5.38 7.36
C PHE A 289 1.68 -6.50 8.41
N SER A 290 1.16 -6.24 9.63
CA SER A 290 0.95 -7.25 10.67
C SER A 290 -0.21 -8.21 10.40
N GLU A 291 -1.25 -7.82 9.65
CA GLU A 291 -2.34 -8.75 9.28
C GLU A 291 -1.87 -9.73 8.20
N ALA A 292 -0.98 -9.35 7.27
CA ALA A 292 -0.41 -10.30 6.33
C ALA A 292 0.37 -11.43 7.03
N VAL A 293 1.05 -11.13 8.14
CA VAL A 293 1.74 -12.14 8.96
C VAL A 293 0.75 -13.00 9.76
N LEU A 294 -0.29 -12.41 10.35
CA LEU A 294 -1.32 -13.14 11.11
C LEU A 294 -2.28 -13.96 10.22
N HIS A 295 -2.49 -13.55 8.96
CA HIS A 295 -3.34 -14.27 8.01
C HIS A 295 -2.61 -15.46 7.36
N TRP A 296 -1.27 -15.47 7.37
CA TRP A 296 -0.46 -16.63 6.98
C TRP A 296 -0.49 -17.76 8.02
N ASP A 297 -0.52 -17.43 9.32
CA ASP A 297 -0.63 -18.42 10.40
C ASP A 297 -1.98 -19.14 10.39
N ASN A 298 -3.07 -18.41 10.10
CA ASN A 298 -4.43 -18.94 10.12
C ASN A 298 -4.86 -19.70 8.84
N ASN A 299 -4.05 -19.72 7.77
CA ASN A 299 -4.39 -20.33 6.47
C ASN A 299 -3.53 -21.56 6.11
N LEU A 300 -2.89 -22.20 7.08
CA LEU A 300 -2.26 -23.52 6.88
C LEU A 300 -3.26 -24.68 6.70
N GLY A 301 -4.55 -24.38 6.46
CA GLY A 301 -5.59 -25.41 6.29
C GLY A 301 -6.79 -24.95 5.48
N SER A 302 -6.63 -24.59 4.21
CA SER A 302 -7.58 -24.98 3.14
C SER A 302 -7.20 -24.39 1.77
N PRO A 303 -7.19 -25.20 0.69
CA PRO A 303 -6.93 -24.72 -0.66
C PRO A 303 -8.26 -24.31 -1.33
N LYS A 304 -8.41 -23.04 -1.70
CA LYS A 304 -9.32 -22.66 -2.79
C LYS A 304 -8.62 -21.69 -3.74
N LEU A 305 -7.80 -22.27 -4.61
CA LEU A 305 -7.46 -21.71 -5.91
C LEU A 305 -8.72 -21.71 -6.78
N SER A 306 -9.19 -20.54 -7.21
CA SER A 306 -10.08 -20.42 -8.38
C SER A 306 -10.02 -19.00 -8.95
N TYR A 307 -8.84 -18.56 -9.43
CA TYR A 307 -8.73 -17.41 -10.34
C TYR A 307 -7.53 -17.59 -11.28
N LEU A 308 -7.75 -18.35 -12.34
CA LEU A 308 -6.98 -18.30 -13.59
C LEU A 308 -7.94 -18.77 -14.68
N GLY A 309 -8.35 -17.85 -15.57
CA GLY A 309 -9.11 -18.23 -16.75
C GLY A 309 -9.92 -17.10 -17.35
N VAL A 310 -9.25 -16.35 -18.25
CA VAL A 310 -9.79 -15.51 -19.33
C VAL A 310 -10.44 -14.19 -18.92
#